data_AF-A0A5C3LHP3-F1
#
_entry.id   AF-A0A5C3LHP3-F1
#
_cell.length_a   1.000
_cell.length_b   1.000
_cell.length_c   1.000
_cell.angle_alpha   90.00
_cell.angle_beta   90.00
_cell.angle_gamma   90.00
#
_symmetry.space_group_name_H-M   'P 1'
#
loop_
_entity.id
_entity.type
_entity.pdbx_description
1 polymer ?
#
loop_
_entity_poly.entity_id
_entity_poly.type
_entity_poly.pdbx_seq_one_letter_code
_entity_poly.pdbx_strand_id
1 'polypeptide(L)'
;MTVESCIAFCDGAGYIFSGTEFAHCDSTIQVPSQPAALSDCNVACDGNSAETCGASNRMNIFTNGKPGPVIPQTLASGTWSYQGCFTDIVSGRTLGVPVNIPGGVTVESCTAACQSLGAFANAGVENGRECWCDNTVRAAAQRVSDNDCRQICDSNHNEYCGNANRIAVYHFSASGQPQAPPQCLNNDIGNFTMKAVYKDGVTPSVKLKVVVAEMVRGATWTVLSVRLGLSFY
;
A
#
# COMPACT_ATOMS: atom_id res chain seq x y z
N MET A 1 4.75 -11.96 -30.53
CA MET A 1 4.68 -12.18 -29.06
C MET A 1 3.74 -13.34 -28.77
N THR A 2 4.04 -14.22 -27.81
CA THR A 2 3.11 -15.20 -27.22
C THR A 2 2.66 -14.74 -25.83
N VAL A 3 1.59 -15.34 -25.30
CA VAL A 3 1.12 -15.12 -23.92
C VAL A 3 2.24 -15.38 -22.91
N GLU A 4 2.97 -16.49 -23.05
CA GLU A 4 4.05 -16.88 -22.14
C GLU A 4 5.20 -15.88 -22.19
N SER A 5 5.56 -15.40 -23.39
CA SER A 5 6.61 -14.40 -23.53
C SER A 5 6.25 -13.06 -22.89
N CYS A 6 4.96 -12.68 -22.90
CA CYS A 6 4.46 -11.48 -22.23
C CYS A 6 4.49 -11.64 -20.70
N ILE A 7 3.99 -12.77 -20.19
CA ILE A 7 4.00 -13.08 -18.75
C ILE A 7 5.44 -13.08 -18.24
N ALA A 8 6.34 -13.82 -18.90
CA ALA A 8 7.74 -13.92 -18.49
C ALA A 8 8.46 -12.56 -18.50
N PHE A 9 8.15 -11.70 -19.48
CA PHE A 9 8.69 -10.35 -19.56
C PHE A 9 8.24 -9.49 -18.37
N CYS A 10 6.93 -9.43 -18.09
CA CYS A 10 6.41 -8.63 -16.98
C CYS A 10 6.84 -9.16 -15.60
N ASP A 11 6.87 -10.49 -15.43
CA ASP A 11 7.36 -11.13 -14.21
C ASP A 11 8.84 -10.84 -13.97
N GLY A 12 9.66 -10.87 -15.03
CA GLY A 12 11.08 -10.52 -14.98
C GLY A 12 11.33 -9.05 -14.65
N ALA A 13 10.41 -8.16 -15.01
CA ALA A 13 10.41 -6.75 -14.64
C ALA A 13 9.73 -6.45 -13.29
N GLY A 14 9.29 -7.49 -12.56
CA GLY A 14 8.74 -7.36 -11.21
C GLY A 14 7.28 -6.89 -11.14
N TYR A 15 6.54 -6.90 -12.24
CA TYR A 15 5.11 -6.57 -12.26
C TYR A 15 4.24 -7.78 -11.85
N ILE A 16 2.98 -7.51 -11.46
CA ILE A 16 2.03 -8.54 -11.01
C ILE A 16 1.10 -8.98 -12.13
N PHE A 17 0.75 -8.04 -13.00
CA PHE A 17 -0.14 -8.23 -14.13
C PHE A 17 0.63 -8.08 -15.45
N SER A 18 0.23 -8.90 -16.41
CA SER A 18 0.69 -8.83 -17.79
C SER A 18 -0.52 -8.72 -18.72
N GLY A 19 -0.42 -7.82 -19.68
CA GLY A 19 -1.44 -7.47 -20.65
C GLY A 19 -0.94 -7.73 -22.06
N THR A 20 -1.61 -8.63 -22.79
CA THR A 20 -1.10 -9.11 -24.09
C THR A 20 -1.42 -8.21 -25.28
N GLU A 21 -2.13 -7.09 -25.09
CA GLU A 21 -2.21 -6.04 -26.09
C GLU A 21 -0.91 -5.21 -25.96
N PHE A 22 0.05 -5.36 -26.88
CA PHE A 22 1.35 -4.65 -26.87
C PHE A 22 2.25 -4.81 -25.63
N ALA A 23 2.14 -5.92 -24.88
CA ALA A 23 2.99 -6.22 -23.71
C ALA A 23 2.95 -5.16 -22.59
N HIS A 24 1.74 -4.85 -22.11
CA HIS A 24 1.59 -3.96 -20.95
C HIS A 24 1.91 -4.71 -19.65
N CYS A 25 2.70 -4.09 -18.77
CA CYS A 25 2.97 -4.61 -17.44
C CYS A 25 2.50 -3.61 -16.39
N ASP A 26 1.81 -4.10 -15.35
CA ASP A 26 1.32 -3.27 -14.26
C ASP A 26 1.29 -4.08 -12.96
N SER A 27 1.30 -3.43 -11.80
CA SER A 27 1.07 -4.07 -10.50
C SER A 27 -0.32 -3.79 -9.94
N THR A 28 -1.12 -3.02 -10.66
CA THR A 28 -2.54 -2.77 -10.36
C THR A 28 -3.38 -2.86 -11.64
N ILE A 29 -4.67 -3.12 -11.49
CA ILE A 29 -5.63 -2.94 -12.60
C ILE A 29 -6.13 -1.51 -12.54
N GLN A 30 -5.80 -0.71 -13.55
CA GLN A 30 -6.16 0.71 -13.61
C GLN A 30 -7.69 0.90 -13.70
N VAL A 31 -8.22 1.85 -12.93
CA VAL A 31 -9.63 2.26 -13.02
C VAL A 31 -9.75 3.34 -14.10
N PRO A 32 -10.75 3.31 -15.01
CA PRO A 32 -12.03 2.61 -14.92
C PRO A 32 -12.11 1.26 -15.65
N SER A 33 -11.02 0.50 -15.79
CA SER A 33 -11.04 -0.80 -16.49
C SER A 33 -12.19 -1.69 -16.02
N GLN A 34 -12.90 -2.29 -16.98
CA GLN A 34 -14.03 -3.18 -16.73
C GLN A 34 -13.79 -4.55 -17.37
N PRO A 35 -14.24 -5.64 -16.73
CA PRO A 35 -14.24 -6.95 -17.36
C PRO A 35 -15.03 -6.94 -18.68
N ALA A 36 -14.48 -7.58 -19.70
CA ALA A 36 -15.16 -7.85 -20.97
C ALA A 36 -15.31 -9.36 -21.17
N ALA A 37 -16.18 -9.77 -22.09
CA ALA A 37 -16.29 -11.18 -22.47
C ALA A 37 -14.97 -11.63 -23.12
N LEU A 38 -14.51 -12.85 -22.83
CA LEU A 38 -13.28 -13.38 -23.42
C LEU A 38 -13.34 -13.41 -24.97
N SER A 39 -14.55 -13.57 -25.53
CA SER A 39 -14.81 -13.49 -26.96
C SER A 39 -14.51 -12.13 -27.60
N ASP A 40 -14.47 -11.06 -26.80
CA ASP A 40 -14.10 -9.72 -27.27
C ASP A 40 -12.57 -9.59 -27.46
N CYS A 41 -11.78 -10.49 -26.88
CA CYS A 41 -10.32 -10.58 -27.05
C CYS A 41 -9.99 -11.65 -28.10
N ASN A 42 -10.19 -11.33 -29.38
CA ASN A 42 -10.15 -12.31 -30.47
C ASN A 42 -9.01 -12.10 -31.49
N VAL A 43 -8.06 -11.19 -31.23
CA VAL A 43 -6.87 -11.03 -32.06
C VAL A 43 -5.87 -12.13 -31.72
N ALA A 44 -5.42 -12.85 -32.74
CA ALA A 44 -4.42 -13.89 -32.58
C ALA A 44 -3.06 -13.29 -32.19
N CYS A 45 -2.31 -13.98 -31.33
CA CYS A 45 -0.97 -13.56 -30.96
C CYS A 45 0.02 -13.71 -32.13
N ASP A 46 0.84 -12.68 -32.42
CA ASP A 46 1.84 -12.73 -33.51
C ASP A 46 2.85 -13.89 -33.39
N GLY A 47 3.14 -14.33 -32.16
CA GLY A 47 4.09 -15.41 -31.89
C GLY A 47 3.45 -16.80 -31.85
N ASN A 48 2.13 -16.88 -31.71
CA ASN A 48 1.37 -18.13 -31.69
C ASN A 48 -0.10 -17.86 -32.06
N SER A 49 -0.52 -18.21 -33.28
CA SER A 49 -1.88 -17.97 -33.75
C SER A 49 -2.96 -18.80 -33.03
N ALA A 50 -2.57 -19.76 -32.18
CA ALA A 50 -3.50 -20.52 -31.34
C ALA A 50 -3.89 -19.79 -30.04
N GLU A 51 -3.22 -18.69 -29.71
CA GLU A 51 -3.48 -17.86 -28.53
C GLU A 51 -4.17 -16.54 -28.89
N THR A 52 -4.80 -15.90 -27.89
CA THR A 52 -5.45 -14.59 -28.04
C THR A 52 -4.68 -13.50 -27.30
N CYS A 53 -4.43 -12.39 -28.00
CA CYS A 53 -3.63 -11.25 -27.55
C CYS A 53 -4.43 -9.94 -27.64
N GLY A 54 -5.60 -9.91 -26.99
CA GLY A 54 -6.48 -8.74 -26.93
C GLY A 54 -7.33 -8.54 -28.19
N ALA A 55 -7.77 -7.31 -28.39
CA ALA A 55 -8.39 -6.75 -29.59
C ALA A 55 -8.45 -5.22 -29.48
N SER A 56 -9.09 -4.51 -30.41
CA SER A 56 -9.25 -3.06 -30.31
C SER A 56 -9.95 -2.65 -29.00
N ASN A 57 -9.24 -1.93 -28.13
CA ASN A 57 -9.69 -1.53 -26.79
C ASN A 57 -10.04 -2.72 -25.88
N ARG A 58 -9.33 -3.85 -26.04
CA ARG A 58 -9.52 -5.08 -25.26
C ARG A 58 -8.17 -5.73 -25.02
N MET A 59 -7.94 -6.16 -23.79
CA MET A 59 -6.68 -6.76 -23.38
C MET A 59 -6.95 -8.02 -22.56
N ASN A 60 -6.30 -9.14 -22.90
CA ASN A 60 -6.22 -10.26 -21.96
C ASN A 60 -5.23 -9.88 -20.86
N ILE A 61 -5.67 -10.00 -19.61
CA ILE A 61 -4.87 -9.72 -18.42
C ILE A 61 -4.58 -11.05 -17.71
N PHE A 62 -3.31 -11.31 -17.44
CA PHE A 62 -2.83 -12.45 -16.68
C PHE A 62 -2.16 -11.97 -15.39
N THR A 63 -2.16 -12.80 -14.36
CA THR A 63 -1.52 -12.50 -13.07
C THR A 63 -0.64 -13.65 -12.63
N ASN A 64 0.49 -13.32 -11.99
CA ASN A 64 1.37 -14.30 -11.36
C ASN A 64 0.93 -14.70 -9.94
N GLY A 65 -0.21 -14.16 -9.45
CA GLY A 65 -0.77 -14.50 -8.14
C GLY A 65 -0.06 -13.86 -6.95
N LYS A 66 0.94 -12.99 -7.17
CA LYS A 66 1.56 -12.21 -6.09
C LYS A 66 0.55 -11.22 -5.49
N PRO A 67 0.69 -10.89 -4.20
CA PRO A 67 -0.14 -9.86 -3.57
C PRO A 67 0.10 -8.50 -4.25
N GLY A 68 -0.96 -7.71 -4.39
CA GLY A 68 -0.89 -6.34 -4.88
C GLY A 68 -0.01 -5.43 -4.00
N PRO A 69 0.39 -4.26 -4.53
CA PRO A 69 1.20 -3.31 -3.78
C PRO A 69 0.49 -2.85 -2.50
N VAL A 70 1.29 -2.62 -1.46
CA VAL A 70 0.81 -2.20 -0.14
C VAL A 70 1.38 -0.84 0.26
N ILE A 71 0.74 -0.17 1.21
CA ILE A 71 1.39 0.92 1.96
C ILE A 71 2.08 0.23 3.16
N PRO A 72 3.43 0.17 3.23
CA PRO A 72 4.09 -0.38 4.40
C PRO A 72 3.63 0.37 5.64
N GLN A 73 3.15 -0.34 6.65
CA GLN A 73 2.64 0.28 7.87
C GLN A 73 3.74 0.48 8.92
N THR A 74 4.69 -0.45 8.97
CA THR A 74 5.84 -0.44 9.87
C THR A 74 7.08 -0.92 9.13
N LEU A 75 8.23 -0.33 9.45
CA LEU A 75 9.53 -0.65 8.84
C LEU A 75 10.62 -0.73 9.92
N ALA A 76 11.78 -1.28 9.55
CA ALA A 76 12.97 -1.33 10.40
C ALA A 76 12.66 -1.78 11.84
N SER A 77 12.00 -2.94 11.96
CA SER A 77 11.59 -3.54 13.23
C SER A 77 10.69 -2.65 14.11
N GLY A 78 9.90 -1.76 13.49
CA GLY A 78 8.93 -0.88 14.18
C GLY A 78 9.46 0.51 14.53
N THR A 79 10.70 0.83 14.17
CA THR A 79 11.27 2.17 14.38
C THR A 79 10.69 3.23 13.45
N TRP A 80 10.11 2.82 12.32
CA TRP A 80 9.36 3.71 11.43
C TRP A 80 7.91 3.25 11.32
N SER A 81 6.99 4.21 11.35
CA SER A 81 5.55 3.95 11.24
C SER A 81 4.86 4.94 10.32
N TYR A 82 3.95 4.43 9.50
CA TYR A 82 3.12 5.24 8.60
C TYR A 82 2.19 6.17 9.39
N GLN A 83 2.19 7.45 9.06
CA GLN A 83 1.37 8.48 9.72
C GLN A 83 0.13 8.86 8.90
N GLY A 84 0.16 8.62 7.60
CA GLY A 84 -0.94 8.94 6.70
C GLY A 84 -0.49 9.54 5.37
N CYS A 85 -1.47 9.70 4.50
CA CYS A 85 -1.34 10.42 3.25
C CYS A 85 -1.65 11.90 3.48
N PHE A 86 -0.79 12.79 3.01
CA PHE A 86 -0.95 14.23 3.17
C PHE A 86 -0.91 14.95 1.83
N THR A 87 -1.61 16.08 1.73
CA THR A 87 -1.48 16.99 0.59
C THR A 87 -0.08 17.59 0.55
N ASP A 88 0.61 17.52 -0.58
CA ASP A 88 1.89 18.20 -0.78
C ASP A 88 1.78 19.13 -1.99
N ILE A 89 1.83 20.45 -1.79
CA ILE A 89 1.80 21.41 -2.90
C ILE A 89 3.08 22.22 -2.90
N VAL A 90 3.55 22.62 -4.08
CA VAL A 90 4.83 23.33 -4.24
C VAL A 90 4.93 24.58 -3.36
N SER A 91 3.84 25.36 -3.23
CA SER A 91 3.79 26.57 -2.41
C SER A 91 3.65 26.30 -0.90
N GLY A 92 3.46 25.05 -0.50
CA GLY A 92 3.14 24.62 0.87
C GLY A 92 3.55 23.17 1.10
N ARG A 93 4.85 22.90 0.95
CA ARG A 93 5.41 21.54 1.11
C ARG A 93 5.09 20.94 2.46
N THR A 94 4.82 19.64 2.49
CA THR A 94 4.59 18.89 3.74
C THR A 94 5.89 18.68 4.49
N LEU A 95 6.93 18.25 3.76
CA LEU A 95 8.28 18.00 4.24
C LEU A 95 9.27 18.85 3.43
N GLY A 96 10.27 19.40 4.10
CA GLY A 96 11.09 20.47 3.54
C GLY A 96 12.34 20.08 2.77
N VAL A 97 12.88 18.90 3.04
CA VAL A 97 14.24 18.53 2.60
C VAL A 97 14.14 17.42 1.55
N PRO A 98 14.31 17.71 0.26
CA PRO A 98 14.34 16.66 -0.77
C PRO A 98 15.62 15.85 -0.65
N VAL A 99 15.51 14.55 -0.88
CA VAL A 99 16.65 13.61 -0.88
C VAL A 99 16.67 12.84 -2.19
N ASN A 100 17.82 12.89 -2.85
CA ASN A 100 18.07 12.09 -4.05
C ASN A 100 18.53 10.68 -3.65
N ILE A 101 17.84 9.65 -4.15
CA ILE A 101 18.17 8.25 -3.88
C ILE A 101 18.61 7.56 -5.18
N PRO A 102 19.93 7.39 -5.40
CA PRO A 102 20.43 6.66 -6.54
C PRO A 102 19.89 5.22 -6.55
N GLY A 103 19.36 4.78 -7.68
CA GLY A 103 18.76 3.44 -7.82
C GLY A 103 17.24 3.39 -7.62
N GLY A 104 16.62 4.49 -7.18
CA GLY A 104 15.17 4.63 -7.07
C GLY A 104 14.68 4.68 -5.62
N VAL A 105 13.46 5.19 -5.46
CA VAL A 105 12.82 5.38 -4.15
C VAL A 105 11.94 4.17 -3.82
N THR A 106 12.18 3.62 -2.64
CA THR A 106 11.30 2.72 -1.91
C THR A 106 11.00 3.38 -0.57
N VAL A 107 10.01 2.91 0.15
CA VAL A 107 9.74 3.46 1.49
C VAL A 107 10.93 3.18 2.43
N GLU A 108 11.55 2.00 2.32
CA GLU A 108 12.76 1.65 3.08
C GLU A 108 13.95 2.55 2.71
N SER A 109 14.19 2.77 1.42
CA SER A 109 15.34 3.57 0.99
C SER A 109 15.18 5.03 1.45
N CYS A 110 13.97 5.57 1.39
CA CYS A 110 13.69 6.93 1.84
C CYS A 110 13.84 7.09 3.36
N THR A 111 13.22 6.20 4.15
CA THR A 111 13.35 6.23 5.62
C THR A 111 14.80 6.05 6.07
N ALA A 112 15.56 5.15 5.45
CA ALA A 112 16.98 4.97 5.73
C ALA A 112 17.81 6.21 5.37
N ALA A 113 17.54 6.85 4.23
CA ALA A 113 18.23 8.06 3.81
C ALA A 113 17.94 9.26 4.73
N CYS A 114 16.69 9.41 5.18
CA CYS A 114 16.31 10.44 6.14
C CYS A 114 16.99 10.25 7.50
N GLN A 115 17.15 9.00 7.97
CA GLN A 115 17.97 8.76 9.18
C GLN A 115 19.44 9.10 8.94
N SER A 116 20.04 8.62 7.85
CA SER A 116 21.49 8.75 7.64
C SER A 116 21.94 10.18 7.35
N LEU A 117 21.10 11.00 6.71
CA LEU A 117 21.44 12.37 6.33
C LEU A 117 21.42 13.34 7.51
N GLY A 118 20.52 13.15 8.47
CA GLY A 118 20.32 14.14 9.54
C GLY A 118 19.49 13.68 10.73
N ALA A 119 19.30 12.37 10.92
CA ALA A 119 18.43 11.79 11.95
C ALA A 119 17.02 12.41 11.91
N PHE A 120 16.48 12.64 10.71
CA PHE A 120 15.18 13.28 10.55
C PHE A 120 14.06 12.44 11.17
N ALA A 121 13.17 13.10 11.92
CA ALA A 121 12.02 12.43 12.54
C ALA A 121 10.96 11.98 11.53
N ASN A 122 10.91 12.58 10.33
CA ASN A 122 9.93 12.26 9.30
C ASN A 122 10.62 11.98 7.97
N ALA A 123 10.08 11.01 7.26
CA ALA A 123 10.37 10.70 5.87
C ALA A 123 9.05 10.69 5.09
N GLY A 124 9.09 11.02 3.82
CA GLY A 124 7.91 10.97 2.98
C GLY A 124 8.27 10.63 1.55
N VAL A 125 7.44 9.78 0.95
CA VAL A 125 7.57 9.36 -0.44
C VAL A 125 6.45 9.99 -1.26
N GLU A 126 6.79 10.58 -2.40
CA GLU A 126 5.85 11.29 -3.28
C GLU A 126 6.06 10.87 -4.74
N ASN A 127 4.97 10.83 -5.51
CA ASN A 127 4.98 10.68 -6.98
C ASN A 127 5.80 9.50 -7.51
N GLY A 128 5.81 8.39 -6.77
CA GLY A 128 6.48 7.14 -7.17
C GLY A 128 8.02 7.16 -7.05
N ARG A 129 8.64 8.34 -6.88
CA ARG A 129 10.08 8.51 -7.12
C ARG A 129 10.78 9.55 -6.25
N GLU A 130 10.04 10.31 -5.47
CA GLU A 130 10.61 11.40 -4.67
C GLU A 130 10.71 10.97 -3.20
N CYS A 131 11.79 11.38 -2.55
CA CYS A 131 11.97 11.22 -1.12
C CYS A 131 12.16 12.59 -0.48
N TRP A 132 11.49 12.79 0.65
CA TRP A 132 11.52 14.03 1.41
C TRP A 132 11.72 13.73 2.89
N CYS A 133 12.46 14.57 3.58
CA CYS A 133 12.70 14.49 5.01
C CYS A 133 12.34 15.80 5.69
N ASP A 134 11.97 15.72 6.96
CA ASP A 134 11.84 16.89 7.83
C ASP A 134 11.83 16.42 9.30
N ASN A 135 12.08 17.32 10.24
CA ASN A 135 11.83 17.04 11.65
C ASN A 135 10.38 17.34 12.05
N THR A 136 9.61 17.98 11.19
CA THR A 136 8.19 18.31 11.43
C THR A 136 7.34 18.10 10.19
N VAL A 137 6.10 17.65 10.38
CA VAL A 137 5.05 17.78 9.36
C VAL A 137 4.53 19.22 9.41
N ARG A 138 4.70 19.98 8.33
CA ARG A 138 4.40 21.42 8.30
C ARG A 138 2.90 21.69 8.38
N ALA A 139 2.53 22.81 9.00
CA ALA A 139 1.14 23.12 9.38
C ALA A 139 0.13 23.20 8.23
N ALA A 140 0.59 23.45 6.99
CA ALA A 140 -0.28 23.49 5.81
C ALA A 140 -0.70 22.10 5.32
N ALA A 141 -0.04 21.03 5.77
CA ALA A 141 -0.32 19.67 5.35
C ALA A 141 -1.69 19.21 5.87
N GLN A 142 -2.54 18.76 4.95
CA GLN A 142 -3.85 18.20 5.27
C GLN A 142 -3.79 16.68 5.10
N ARG A 143 -4.19 15.91 6.11
CA ARG A 143 -4.34 14.46 5.99
C ARG A 143 -5.51 14.16 5.06
N VAL A 144 -5.31 13.29 4.08
CA VAL A 144 -6.31 12.86 3.10
C VAL A 144 -6.50 11.34 3.15
N SER A 145 -7.33 10.80 2.25
CA SER A 145 -7.51 9.35 2.13
C SER A 145 -6.20 8.67 1.78
N ASP A 146 -5.89 7.53 2.39
CA ASP A 146 -4.75 6.70 2.00
C ASP A 146 -4.86 6.19 0.55
N ASN A 147 -6.07 6.20 -0.04
CA ASN A 147 -6.27 5.91 -1.46
C ASN A 147 -5.59 6.93 -2.37
N ASP A 148 -5.43 8.17 -1.93
CA ASP A 148 -4.78 9.23 -2.71
C ASP A 148 -3.26 9.02 -2.83
N CYS A 149 -2.66 8.18 -1.96
CA CYS A 149 -1.23 7.88 -1.96
C CYS A 149 -0.89 6.51 -2.59
N ARG A 150 -1.73 6.02 -3.51
CA ARG A 150 -1.57 4.70 -4.14
C ARG A 150 -0.92 4.73 -5.53
N GLN A 151 0.08 5.59 -5.72
CA GLN A 151 1.00 5.46 -6.85
C GLN A 151 2.08 4.45 -6.51
N ILE A 152 2.32 3.49 -7.40
CA ILE A 152 3.36 2.47 -7.24
C ILE A 152 4.74 3.15 -7.22
N CYS A 153 5.67 2.65 -6.42
CA CYS A 153 7.06 3.09 -6.47
C CYS A 153 7.73 2.66 -7.78
N ASP A 154 8.41 3.58 -8.47
CA ASP A 154 9.06 3.33 -9.78
C ASP A 154 10.11 2.20 -9.72
N SER A 155 10.72 1.97 -8.56
CA SER A 155 11.77 0.96 -8.35
C SER A 155 11.32 -0.27 -7.55
N ASN A 156 10.10 -0.29 -7.01
CA ASN A 156 9.58 -1.44 -6.26
C ASN A 156 8.06 -1.55 -6.43
N HIS A 157 7.63 -2.44 -7.32
CA HIS A 157 6.21 -2.54 -7.65
C HIS A 157 5.35 -3.29 -6.60
N ASN A 158 5.90 -3.60 -5.44
CA ASN A 158 5.18 -4.23 -4.32
C ASN A 158 4.70 -3.22 -3.27
N GLU A 159 4.96 -1.93 -3.46
CA GLU A 159 4.56 -0.89 -2.52
C GLU A 159 4.16 0.41 -3.21
N TYR A 160 3.45 1.25 -2.46
CA TYR A 160 3.04 2.58 -2.89
C TYR A 160 3.95 3.68 -2.33
N CYS A 161 4.27 4.65 -3.19
CA CYS A 161 5.14 5.80 -2.90
C CYS A 161 4.41 7.14 -3.12
N GLY A 162 3.29 7.34 -2.41
CA GLY A 162 2.52 8.59 -2.49
C GLY A 162 1.73 8.72 -3.79
N ASN A 163 1.57 9.92 -4.31
CA ASN A 163 1.06 10.25 -5.66
C ASN A 163 1.45 11.70 -5.99
N ALA A 164 1.14 12.20 -7.18
CA ALA A 164 1.32 13.61 -7.50
C ALA A 164 0.58 14.52 -6.51
N ASN A 165 1.31 15.42 -5.84
CA ASN A 165 0.80 16.31 -4.79
C ASN A 165 0.23 15.57 -3.56
N ARG A 166 0.68 14.34 -3.32
CA ARG A 166 0.24 13.46 -2.23
C ARG A 166 1.44 12.72 -1.67
N ILE A 167 1.83 13.05 -0.45
CA ILE A 167 3.00 12.46 0.19
C ILE A 167 2.58 11.46 1.27
N ALA A 168 3.10 10.24 1.19
CA ALA A 168 2.93 9.23 2.23
C ALA A 168 4.00 9.45 3.31
N VAL A 169 3.59 9.88 4.50
CA VAL A 169 4.51 10.27 5.57
C VAL A 169 4.73 9.14 6.56
N TYR A 170 5.99 8.97 6.96
CA TYR A 170 6.49 8.03 7.93
C TYR A 170 7.20 8.78 9.04
N HIS A 171 7.03 8.33 10.28
CA HIS A 171 7.67 8.93 11.45
C HIS A 171 8.57 7.92 12.16
N PHE A 172 9.74 8.41 12.56
CA PHE A 172 10.76 7.66 13.29
C PHE A 172 10.53 7.74 14.80
N SER A 173 10.52 6.59 15.45
CA SER A 173 10.43 6.44 16.90
C SER A 173 11.59 5.58 17.38
N ALA A 174 12.54 6.21 18.09
CA ALA A 174 13.71 5.53 18.63
C ALA A 174 13.37 4.40 19.63
N SER A 175 12.16 4.41 20.20
CA SER A 175 11.68 3.34 21.08
C SER A 175 11.28 2.07 20.31
N GLY A 176 11.15 2.13 18.98
CA GLY A 176 10.63 1.03 18.16
C GLY A 176 9.15 0.74 18.40
N GLN A 177 8.44 1.57 19.18
CA GLN A 177 7.01 1.48 19.38
C GLN A 177 6.32 2.51 18.47
N PRO A 178 5.36 2.08 17.63
CA PRO A 178 4.49 3.01 16.90
C PRO A 178 3.85 3.97 17.89
N GLN A 179 3.88 5.27 17.59
CA GLN A 179 3.19 6.25 18.43
C GLN A 179 1.69 5.92 18.38
N ALA A 180 1.11 5.63 19.55
CA ALA A 180 -0.33 5.39 19.64
C ALA A 180 -1.08 6.55 18.98
N PRO A 181 -2.17 6.29 18.24
CA PRO A 181 -2.96 7.35 17.62
C PRO A 181 -3.20 8.49 18.63
N PRO A 182 -2.93 9.76 18.28
CA PRO A 182 -2.95 10.88 19.23
C PRO A 182 -4.32 11.03 19.94
N GLN A 183 -5.38 10.49 19.34
CA GLN A 183 -6.62 10.18 20.00
C GLN A 183 -7.17 8.85 19.45
N CYS A 184 -7.72 8.02 20.33
CA CYS A 184 -8.72 7.04 19.90
C CYS A 184 -9.89 7.84 19.31
N LEU A 185 -10.18 7.67 18.01
CA LEU A 185 -11.43 8.14 17.45
C LEU A 185 -12.54 7.28 18.06
N ASN A 186 -13.24 7.82 19.07
CA ASN A 186 -14.50 7.25 19.54
C ASN A 186 -15.54 7.52 18.46
N ASN A 187 -15.65 6.63 17.48
CA ASN A 187 -16.76 6.62 16.56
C ASN A 187 -17.76 5.58 17.10
N ASP A 188 -18.89 6.04 17.64
CA ASP A 188 -20.00 5.16 18.02
C ASP A 188 -20.64 4.60 16.75
N ILE A 189 -20.02 3.61 16.13
CA ILE A 189 -20.58 2.93 14.96
C ILE A 189 -21.62 1.93 15.46
N GLY A 190 -22.86 2.38 15.57
CA GLY A 190 -24.00 1.49 15.75
C GLY A 190 -24.16 0.59 14.50
N ASN A 191 -24.29 -0.73 14.71
CA ASN A 191 -24.65 -1.79 13.74
C ASN A 191 -23.54 -2.64 13.13
N PHE A 192 -22.65 -3.24 13.93
CA PHE A 192 -21.99 -4.49 13.52
C PHE A 192 -22.16 -5.59 14.57
N THR A 193 -22.16 -6.84 14.13
CA THR A 193 -22.17 -8.03 15.00
C THR A 193 -20.96 -8.89 14.68
N MET A 194 -20.06 -9.06 15.64
CA MET A 194 -18.96 -10.01 15.50
C MET A 194 -19.35 -11.39 16.05
N LYS A 195 -19.02 -12.44 15.29
CA LYS A 195 -19.12 -13.83 15.74
C LYS A 195 -17.72 -14.40 15.91
N ALA A 196 -17.37 -14.80 17.14
CA ALA A 196 -16.20 -15.64 17.38
C ALA A 196 -16.53 -17.10 17.02
N VAL A 197 -15.65 -17.79 16.30
CA VAL A 197 -15.75 -19.24 16.03
C VAL A 197 -14.48 -19.89 16.57
N TYR A 198 -14.64 -20.86 17.47
CA TYR A 198 -13.51 -21.64 18.00
C TYR A 198 -13.16 -22.76 17.02
N LYS A 199 -11.86 -22.92 16.74
CA LYS A 199 -11.38 -23.97 15.82
C LYS A 199 -11.53 -25.39 16.39
N ASP A 200 -11.56 -25.52 17.73
CA ASP A 200 -11.38 -26.83 18.40
C ASP A 200 -12.51 -27.21 19.38
N GLY A 201 -13.66 -26.53 19.37
CA GLY A 201 -14.91 -27.03 19.99
C GLY A 201 -14.99 -27.15 21.52
N VAL A 202 -14.01 -26.65 22.29
CA VAL A 202 -14.05 -26.71 23.77
C VAL A 202 -14.08 -25.31 24.38
N THR A 203 -14.99 -25.09 25.34
CA THR A 203 -15.15 -23.82 26.07
C THR A 203 -14.45 -23.91 27.44
N PRO A 204 -13.80 -22.83 27.91
CA PRO A 204 -14.25 -22.22 29.15
C PRO A 204 -14.52 -20.72 29.00
N SER A 205 -15.44 -20.24 29.83
CA SER A 205 -16.07 -18.91 29.78
C SER A 205 -15.05 -17.77 29.89
N VAL A 206 -14.68 -17.16 28.77
CA VAL A 206 -14.05 -15.83 28.75
C VAL A 206 -15.10 -14.83 28.31
N LYS A 207 -15.34 -13.78 29.11
CA LYS A 207 -16.13 -12.62 28.68
C LYS A 207 -15.35 -11.85 27.63
N LEU A 208 -15.58 -12.17 26.37
CA LEU A 208 -15.11 -11.37 25.24
C LEU A 208 -15.99 -10.12 25.13
N LYS A 209 -15.42 -8.94 25.39
CA LYS A 209 -15.95 -7.70 24.80
C LYS A 209 -15.35 -7.57 23.40
N VAL A 210 -16.15 -7.94 22.42
CA VAL A 210 -15.79 -7.87 21.01
C VAL A 210 -16.07 -6.46 20.52
N VAL A 211 -15.05 -5.66 20.19
CA VAL A 211 -15.21 -4.49 19.31
C VAL A 211 -13.99 -4.39 18.38
N VAL A 212 -14.14 -4.79 17.11
CA VAL A 212 -13.43 -4.25 15.95
C VAL A 212 -14.36 -4.37 14.73
N ALA A 213 -14.80 -3.22 14.23
CA ALA A 213 -15.06 -3.03 12.82
C ALA A 213 -14.19 -1.84 12.40
N GLU A 214 -13.48 -1.95 11.28
CA GLU A 214 -13.66 -0.98 10.20
C GLU A 214 -12.99 -1.43 8.91
N MET A 215 -13.58 -0.92 7.83
CA MET A 215 -13.71 -1.57 6.54
C MET A 215 -12.58 -1.22 5.58
N VAL A 216 -11.89 -2.24 5.06
CA VAL A 216 -11.30 -2.22 3.72
C VAL A 216 -11.76 -3.51 3.04
N ARG A 217 -12.35 -3.42 1.83
CA ARG A 217 -12.79 -4.64 1.11
C ARG A 217 -11.59 -5.55 0.86
N GLY A 218 -11.59 -6.75 1.45
CA GLY A 218 -10.84 -7.89 0.94
C GLY A 218 -9.58 -8.35 1.70
N ALA A 219 -9.34 -7.95 2.95
CA ALA A 219 -8.20 -8.46 3.73
C ALA A 219 -8.62 -9.09 5.08
N THR A 220 -7.98 -10.22 5.43
CA THR A 220 -8.17 -10.95 6.70
C THR A 220 -6.96 -10.71 7.61
N TRP A 221 -7.16 -10.29 8.87
CA TRP A 221 -6.08 -10.01 9.82
C TRP A 221 -6.35 -10.56 11.23
N THR A 222 -5.26 -10.76 12.02
CA THR A 222 -5.25 -11.19 13.43
C THR A 222 -4.37 -10.25 14.25
N VAL A 223 -4.78 -9.83 15.45
CA VAL A 223 -3.99 -8.95 16.35
C VAL A 223 -3.73 -9.58 17.71
N LEU A 224 -2.55 -9.24 18.24
CA LEU A 224 -1.69 -9.94 19.19
C LEU A 224 -1.56 -9.12 20.51
N SER A 225 -2.55 -9.22 21.40
CA SER A 225 -2.57 -8.77 22.83
C SER A 225 -2.78 -7.28 23.18
N VAL A 226 -3.47 -7.02 24.32
CA VAL A 226 -3.26 -5.89 25.28
C VAL A 226 -3.80 -6.25 26.70
N ARG A 227 -3.16 -5.72 27.78
CA ARG A 227 -3.49 -5.86 29.22
C ARG A 227 -4.56 -4.88 29.74
N LEU A 228 -5.28 -5.24 30.81
CA LEU A 228 -6.14 -4.31 31.58
C LEU A 228 -5.78 -4.27 33.07
N GLY A 229 -5.67 -3.05 33.60
CA GLY A 229 -5.50 -2.76 35.03
C GLY A 229 -6.81 -3.00 35.81
N LEU A 230 -6.70 -3.61 36.97
CA LEU A 230 -7.81 -3.94 37.85
C LEU A 230 -8.07 -2.78 38.81
N SER A 231 -9.28 -2.21 38.78
CA SER A 231 -9.83 -1.46 39.92
C SER A 231 -10.68 -2.41 40.75
N PHE A 232 -10.29 -2.56 42.02
CA PHE A 232 -10.99 -3.37 43.01
C PHE A 232 -12.12 -2.54 43.65
N TYR A 233 -13.28 -3.16 43.82
CA TYR A 233 -14.31 -2.79 44.81
C TYR A 233 -14.44 -3.95 45.80
#